data_AF-C9Z754-F1
#
_entry.id   AF-C9Z754-F1
#
_cell.length_a   1.000
_cell.length_b   1.000
_cell.length_c   1.000
_cell.angle_alpha   90.00
_cell.angle_beta   90.00
_cell.angle_gamma   90.00
#
_symmetry.space_group_name_H-M   'P 1'
#
loop_
_entity.id
_entity.type
_entity.pdbx_description
1 polymer ?
#
loop_
_entity_poly.entity_id
_entity_poly.type
_entity_poly.pdbx_seq_one_letter_code
_entity_poly.pdbx_strand_id
1 'polypeptide(L)'
;MEHLNGTPVPAPGRGPVTGRASAPRLLPWPSPEGKPSYLVTDHHGGYLSRLADDVEATQLATGTDVLGLARTVLDDPTSPYTTGDLQLIVYGR
;
A
#
# COMPACT_ATOMS: atom_id res chain seq x y z
N MET A 1 3.92 -63.76 5.84
CA MET A 1 3.55 -63.97 4.42
C MET A 1 2.06 -63.73 4.33
N GLU A 2 1.62 -63.01 3.30
CA GLU A 2 0.27 -62.45 3.08
C GLU A 2 0.18 -60.96 3.45
N HIS A 3 0.45 -60.16 2.43
CA HIS A 3 0.49 -58.70 2.39
C HIS A 3 -0.93 -58.17 2.19
N LEU A 4 -1.51 -57.49 3.18
CA LEU A 4 -2.74 -56.72 2.97
C LEU A 4 -2.37 -55.32 2.48
N ASN A 5 -2.12 -55.20 1.18
CA ASN A 5 -2.09 -53.91 0.48
C ASN A 5 -3.52 -53.34 0.44
N GLY A 6 -3.86 -52.52 1.43
CA GLY A 6 -5.04 -51.68 1.35
C GLY A 6 -4.87 -50.68 0.21
N THR A 7 -5.74 -50.74 -0.78
CA THR A 7 -5.82 -49.71 -1.83
C THR A 7 -6.00 -48.36 -1.14
N PRO A 8 -5.13 -47.35 -1.38
CA PRO A 8 -5.25 -46.09 -0.67
C PRO A 8 -6.55 -45.42 -1.09
N VAL A 9 -7.38 -45.05 -0.10
CA VAL A 9 -8.52 -44.15 -0.30
C VAL A 9 -7.96 -42.86 -0.91
N PRO A 10 -8.46 -42.40 -2.08
CA PRO A 10 -8.07 -41.10 -2.58
C PRO A 10 -8.52 -40.05 -1.56
N ALA A 11 -7.57 -39.37 -0.94
CA ALA A 11 -7.85 -38.18 -0.15
C ALA A 11 -8.70 -37.24 -1.02
N PRO A 12 -9.72 -36.54 -0.46
CA PRO A 12 -10.50 -35.59 -1.24
C PRO A 12 -9.50 -34.65 -1.89
N GLY A 13 -9.47 -34.68 -3.23
CA GLY A 13 -8.58 -33.86 -4.01
C GLY A 13 -8.76 -32.44 -3.50
N ARG A 14 -7.70 -31.87 -2.94
CA ARG A 14 -7.61 -30.43 -2.81
C ARG A 14 -7.66 -29.97 -4.25
N GLY A 15 -8.87 -29.57 -4.70
CA GLY A 15 -9.04 -28.92 -5.98
C GLY A 15 -7.98 -27.83 -6.08
N PRO A 16 -7.51 -27.49 -7.29
CA PRO A 16 -6.47 -26.49 -7.41
C PRO A 16 -6.92 -25.30 -6.57
N VAL A 17 -6.15 -24.96 -5.53
CA VAL A 17 -6.26 -23.65 -4.90
C VAL A 17 -5.70 -22.73 -5.98
N THR A 18 -6.50 -22.49 -7.01
CA THR A 18 -6.36 -21.31 -7.83
C THR A 18 -6.63 -20.20 -6.85
N GLY A 19 -5.58 -19.79 -6.12
CA GLY A 19 -5.56 -18.56 -5.38
C GLY A 19 -6.05 -17.53 -6.37
N ARG A 20 -7.28 -17.05 -6.16
CA ARG A 20 -7.87 -16.09 -7.06
C ARG A 20 -6.99 -14.86 -6.90
N ALA A 21 -6.10 -14.64 -7.87
CA ALA A 21 -5.18 -13.53 -7.82
C ALA A 21 -6.01 -12.28 -7.53
N SER A 22 -5.74 -11.66 -6.37
CA SER A 22 -6.40 -10.42 -6.04
C SER A 22 -5.99 -9.38 -7.08
N ALA A 23 -6.87 -8.42 -7.38
CA ALA A 23 -6.52 -7.36 -8.33
C ALA A 23 -5.19 -6.70 -7.88
N PRO A 24 -4.28 -6.37 -8.82
CA PRO A 24 -3.00 -5.77 -8.47
C PRO A 24 -3.19 -4.53 -7.60
N ARG A 25 -2.54 -4.49 -6.44
CA ARG A 25 -2.57 -3.34 -5.53
C ARG A 25 -1.50 -2.34 -5.95
N LEU A 26 -1.84 -1.06 -6.02
CA LEU A 26 -0.85 0.01 -6.15
C LEU A 26 -0.09 0.20 -4.82
N LEU A 27 1.23 0.31 -4.88
CA LEU A 27 2.08 0.63 -3.72
C LEU A 27 2.20 2.15 -3.54
N PRO A 28 2.36 2.65 -2.30
CA PRO A 28 2.45 4.08 -2.00
C PRO A 28 3.81 4.70 -2.34
N TRP A 29 4.70 3.93 -2.97
CA TRP A 29 5.98 4.40 -3.51
C TRP A 29 6.09 4.06 -4.99
N PRO A 30 6.73 4.95 -5.78
CA PRO A 30 7.02 4.66 -7.17
C PRO A 30 8.19 3.68 -7.30
N SER A 31 8.40 3.18 -8.53
CA SER A 31 9.64 2.53 -8.90
C SER A 31 10.81 3.53 -8.87
N PRO A 32 12.07 3.07 -8.89
CA PRO A 32 13.23 3.97 -8.99
C PRO A 32 13.16 4.93 -10.19
N GLU A 33 12.51 4.52 -11.27
CA GLU A 33 12.28 5.31 -12.49
C GLU A 33 11.08 6.26 -12.39
N GLY A 34 10.43 6.33 -11.22
CA GLY A 34 9.26 7.18 -10.97
C GLY A 34 7.94 6.62 -11.50
N LYS A 35 7.88 5.32 -11.88
CA LYS A 35 6.65 4.72 -12.43
C LYS A 35 5.77 4.13 -11.31
N PRO A 36 4.44 4.03 -11.49
CA PRO A 36 3.57 3.33 -10.55
C PRO A 36 4.02 1.88 -10.33
N SER A 37 4.10 1.45 -9.07
CA SER A 37 4.51 0.09 -8.71
C SER A 37 3.33 -0.71 -8.17
N TYR A 38 3.16 -1.95 -8.64
CA TYR A 38 2.03 -2.80 -8.25
C TYR A 38 2.48 -4.10 -7.58
N LEU A 39 1.75 -4.51 -6.55
CA LEU A 39 1.90 -5.80 -5.89
C LEU A 39 0.78 -6.74 -6.36
N VAL A 40 1.15 -7.86 -6.97
CA VAL A 40 0.25 -8.97 -7.28
C VAL A 40 0.50 -10.07 -6.25
N THR A 41 -0.52 -10.42 -5.49
CA THR A 41 -0.43 -11.49 -4.49
C THR A 41 -1.76 -12.25 -4.39
N ASP A 42 -1.64 -13.54 -4.12
CA ASP A 42 -2.74 -14.44 -3.77
C ASP A 42 -3.17 -14.33 -2.30
N HIS A 43 -2.44 -13.55 -1.48
CA HIS A 43 -2.68 -13.40 -0.05
C HIS A 43 -2.68 -11.92 0.38
N HIS A 44 -3.81 -11.45 0.91
CA HIS A 44 -3.87 -10.14 1.56
C HIS A 44 -3.05 -10.17 2.85
N GLY A 45 -2.08 -9.26 2.99
CA GLY A 45 -1.28 -9.11 4.22
C GLY A 45 0.13 -9.72 4.23
N GLY A 46 0.70 -10.06 3.07
CA GLY A 46 2.13 -10.40 2.95
C GLY A 46 3.07 -9.26 3.40
N TYR A 47 4.38 -9.53 3.52
CA TYR A 47 5.36 -8.55 4.02
C TYR A 47 5.31 -7.20 3.27
N LEU A 48 5.31 -7.23 1.93
CA LEU A 48 5.22 -6.02 1.12
C LEU A 48 3.88 -5.28 1.29
N SER A 49 2.79 -6.01 1.56
CA SER A 49 1.50 -5.39 1.86
C SER A 49 1.55 -4.63 3.18
N ARG A 50 2.14 -5.22 4.22
CA ARG A 50 2.27 -4.54 5.53
C ARG A 50 3.22 -3.35 5.45
N LEU A 51 4.32 -3.49 4.73
CA LEU A 51 5.23 -2.37 4.46
C LEU A 51 4.50 -1.23 3.72
N ALA A 52 3.61 -1.56 2.77
CA ALA A 52 2.78 -0.57 2.10
C ALA A 52 1.86 0.16 3.09
N ASP A 53 1.23 -0.58 3.99
CA ASP A 53 0.35 -0.01 5.01
C ASP A 53 1.12 0.93 5.97
N ASP A 54 2.33 0.53 6.39
CA ASP A 54 3.19 1.34 7.28
C ASP A 54 3.65 2.65 6.62
N VAL A 55 4.02 2.60 5.33
CA VAL A 55 4.41 3.80 4.58
C VAL A 55 3.22 4.71 4.36
N GLU A 56 2.06 4.17 4.00
CA GLU A 56 0.82 4.94 3.85
C GLU A 56 0.44 5.64 5.16
N ALA A 57 0.51 4.94 6.29
CA ALA A 57 0.28 5.53 7.61
C ALA A 57 1.24 6.69 7.91
N THR A 58 2.52 6.53 7.57
CA THR A 58 3.55 7.58 7.75
C THR A 58 3.28 8.80 6.85
N GLN A 59 2.91 8.58 5.59
CA GLN A 59 2.55 9.65 4.66
C GLN A 59 1.29 10.41 5.13
N LEU A 60 0.28 9.71 5.64
CA LEU A 60 -0.94 10.33 6.17
C LEU A 60 -0.67 11.16 7.43
N ALA A 61 0.19 10.67 8.34
CA ALA A 61 0.62 11.44 9.51
C ALA A 61 1.34 12.72 9.09
N THR A 62 2.30 12.60 8.17
CA THR A 62 3.04 13.74 7.61
C THR A 62 2.09 14.75 6.95
N GLY A 63 1.13 14.27 6.15
CA GLY A 63 0.13 15.12 5.52
C GLY A 63 -0.74 15.87 6.53
N THR A 64 -1.05 15.24 7.67
CA THR A 64 -1.78 15.89 8.77
C THR A 64 -0.97 17.02 9.38
N ASP A 65 0.32 16.82 9.63
CA ASP A 65 1.21 17.85 10.18
C ASP A 65 1.36 19.04 9.22
N VAL A 66 1.58 18.76 7.93
CA VAL A 66 1.69 19.79 6.88
C VAL A 66 0.40 20.61 6.79
N LEU A 67 -0.77 19.96 6.87
CA LEU A 67 -2.05 20.66 6.86
C LEU A 67 -2.22 21.55 8.10
N GLY A 68 -1.77 21.10 9.26
CA GLY A 68 -1.76 21.89 10.50
C GLY A 68 -0.91 23.16 10.37
N LEU A 69 0.31 23.02 9.82
CA LEU A 69 1.19 24.15 9.56
C LEU A 69 0.59 25.11 8.53
N ALA A 70 0.06 24.58 7.42
CA ALA A 70 -0.56 25.40 6.37
C ALA A 70 -1.73 26.23 6.90
N ARG A 71 -2.58 25.67 7.78
CA ARG A 71 -3.65 26.42 8.44
C ARG A 71 -3.10 27.57 9.29
N THR A 72 -2.06 27.32 10.07
CA THR A 72 -1.41 28.36 10.90
C THR A 72 -0.89 29.52 10.04
N VAL A 73 -0.28 29.23 8.88
CA VAL A 73 0.21 30.25 7.95
C VAL A 73 -0.92 31.02 7.28
N LEU A 74 -2.04 30.36 6.97
CA LEU A 74 -3.21 30.98 6.34
C LEU A 74 -4.05 31.83 7.32
N ASP A 75 -4.06 31.45 8.60
CA ASP A 75 -4.80 32.17 9.65
C ASP A 75 -4.03 33.39 10.17
N ASP A 76 -2.76 33.57 9.80
CA ASP A 76 -1.97 34.76 10.14
C ASP A 76 -2.36 35.94 9.22
N PRO A 77 -3.03 36.99 9.75
CA PRO A 77 -3.49 38.14 8.98
C PRO A 77 -2.34 39.04 8.48
N THR A 78 -1.11 38.80 8.93
CA THR A 78 0.11 39.47 8.47
C THR A 78 0.91 38.63 7.46
N SER A 79 0.46 37.39 7.20
CA SER A 79 1.07 36.50 6.23
C SER A 79 1.01 37.13 4.83
N PRO A 80 2.16 37.34 4.16
CA PRO A 80 2.18 37.88 2.79
C PRO A 80 1.57 36.92 1.77
N TYR A 81 1.27 35.68 2.18
CA TYR A 81 0.66 34.62 1.37
C TYR A 81 -0.86 34.73 1.33
N THR A 82 -1.37 35.93 1.08
CA THR A 82 -2.77 36.11 0.68
C THR A 82 -2.96 35.48 -0.70
N THR A 83 -3.47 34.25 -0.75
CA THR A 83 -4.14 33.69 -1.93
C THR A 83 -3.27 33.75 -3.22
N GLY A 84 -2.05 33.21 -3.21
CA GLY A 84 -1.20 33.21 -4.42
C GLY A 84 -0.13 32.13 -4.47
N ASP A 85 0.65 31.96 -3.39
CA ASP A 85 1.93 31.25 -3.48
C ASP A 85 2.01 29.93 -2.69
N LEU A 86 0.95 29.12 -2.68
CA LEU A 86 1.00 27.77 -2.07
C LEU A 86 1.62 26.69 -3.00
N GLN A 87 2.09 27.08 -4.20
CA GLN A 87 2.67 26.15 -5.17
C GLN A 87 4.00 25.53 -4.70
N LEU A 88 4.71 26.17 -3.75
CA LEU A 88 6.07 25.77 -3.40
C LEU A 88 6.17 24.67 -2.33
N ILE A 89 5.13 24.48 -1.49
CA ILE A 89 5.19 23.52 -0.38
C ILE A 89 4.77 22.11 -0.83
N VAL A 90 3.94 22.00 -1.86
CA VAL A 90 3.38 20.71 -2.30
C VAL A 90 4.21 20.08 -3.42
N TYR A 91 4.91 20.86 -4.25
CA TYR A 91 5.76 20.35 -5.32
C TYR A 91 7.25 20.51 -4.97
N GLY A 92 7.70 19.72 -3.99
CA GLY A 92 9.12 19.42 -3.84
C GLY A 92 9.59 18.50 -4.96
N ARG A 93 9.97 19.08 -6.12
CA ARG A 93 10.87 18.47 -7.09
C ARG A 93 11.65 19.54 -7.86
#